data_AF-A0A9W7YKS2-F1
#
_entry.id   AF-A0A9W7YKS2-F1
#
_cell.length_a   1.000
_cell.length_b   1.000
_cell.length_c   1.000
_cell.angle_alpha   90.00
_cell.angle_beta   90.00
_cell.angle_gamma   90.00
#
_symmetry.space_group_name_H-M   'P 1'
#
loop_
_entity.id
_entity.type
_entity.pdbx_description
1 polymer ?
#
loop_
_entity_poly.entity_id
_entity_poly.type
_entity_poly.pdbx_seq_one_letter_code
_entity_poly.pdbx_strand_id
1 'polypeptide(L)'
;MKRAHNFGVAATGTVLENSQAIDVVKKIKLTGLPEKIHKHTAYIKRMFNTSLEVAKFEGAAIKTVSGIRGQVKKAFGNNGVFRATFEDRIKASDIVFLRAFHTIPIKKFYNPITSLLSVTYMRTIAEIRRSKNLAVPNKKDSHYKPIERVVKRFNPVRVPKALEAELPFKSKTKQVKTNNPARAVVLDKEDKRVADLLGQINLLHKDKTKKRREKVQKQKDAYAVKRRAEEAEADSRRQKKRKTFFRREGQNQKTPNVAKD
;
A
#
# COMPACT_ATOMS: atom_id res chain seq x y z
N MET A 1 -5.81 50.56 -15.57
CA MET A 1 -6.05 49.12 -15.32
C MET A 1 -5.20 48.30 -16.27
N LYS A 2 -4.15 47.61 -15.79
CA LYS A 2 -3.37 46.69 -16.65
C LYS A 2 -4.29 45.56 -17.10
N ARG A 3 -4.54 45.43 -18.41
CA ARG A 3 -5.21 44.24 -18.99
C ARG A 3 -4.30 43.04 -18.74
N ALA A 4 -4.66 42.19 -17.79
CA ALA A 4 -3.99 40.91 -17.63
C ALA A 4 -4.31 40.05 -18.86
N HIS A 5 -3.28 39.59 -19.57
CA HIS A 5 -3.38 38.63 -20.67
C HIS A 5 -3.77 37.25 -20.13
N ASN A 6 -5.03 37.09 -19.70
CA ASN A 6 -5.55 35.83 -19.22
C ASN A 6 -6.46 35.21 -20.28
N PHE A 7 -6.21 33.95 -20.60
CA PHE A 7 -7.06 33.14 -21.46
C PHE A 7 -8.45 33.00 -20.82
N GLY A 8 -9.49 33.48 -21.50
CA GLY A 8 -10.84 33.60 -20.94
C GLY A 8 -11.68 32.31 -20.93
N VAL A 9 -11.26 31.28 -21.66
CA VAL A 9 -11.98 30.01 -21.76
C VAL A 9 -11.45 29.04 -20.70
N ALA A 10 -12.32 28.56 -19.80
CA ALA A 10 -11.93 27.67 -18.70
C ALA A 10 -12.08 26.18 -19.00
N ALA A 11 -13.07 25.78 -19.81
CA ALA A 11 -13.35 24.38 -20.12
C ALA A 11 -14.09 24.25 -21.47
N THR A 12 -13.88 23.13 -22.16
CA THR A 12 -14.62 22.69 -23.36
C THR A 12 -15.09 21.24 -23.14
N GLY A 13 -16.17 20.83 -23.80
CA GLY A 13 -16.70 19.46 -23.67
C GLY A 13 -17.93 19.22 -24.52
N THR A 14 -18.37 17.97 -24.57
CA THR A 14 -19.59 17.51 -25.25
C THR A 14 -20.59 16.92 -24.26
N VAL A 15 -21.88 16.96 -24.60
CA VAL A 15 -22.94 16.37 -23.77
C VAL A 15 -22.98 14.86 -24.03
N LEU A 16 -22.90 14.05 -22.97
CA LEU A 16 -22.97 12.59 -23.07
C LEU A 16 -24.40 12.07 -22.91
N GLU A 17 -25.11 12.52 -21.87
CA GLU A 17 -26.42 12.02 -21.49
C GLU A 17 -27.25 13.13 -20.82
N ASN A 18 -28.57 13.10 -21.02
CA ASN A 18 -29.52 14.02 -20.40
C ASN A 18 -30.52 13.24 -19.54
N SER A 19 -30.30 13.22 -18.22
CA SER A 19 -31.17 12.55 -17.25
C SER A 19 -31.56 13.51 -16.12
N GLN A 20 -32.79 13.35 -15.60
CA GLN A 20 -33.33 14.16 -14.51
C GLN A 20 -32.78 13.77 -13.14
N ALA A 21 -32.36 12.51 -12.97
CA ALA A 21 -31.82 11.97 -11.72
C ALA A 21 -30.50 11.25 -12.00
N ILE A 22 -29.43 11.71 -11.35
CA ILE A 22 -28.08 11.14 -11.48
C ILE A 22 -27.58 10.80 -10.09
N ASP A 23 -27.24 9.52 -9.89
CA ASP A 23 -26.68 9.03 -8.64
C ASP A 23 -25.18 9.31 -8.57
N VAL A 24 -24.83 10.48 -8.04
CA VAL A 24 -23.45 10.84 -7.77
C VAL A 24 -23.08 10.37 -6.37
N VAL A 25 -22.11 9.44 -6.28
CA VAL A 25 -21.61 8.94 -4.99
C VAL A 25 -20.24 9.51 -4.65
N LYS A 26 -20.04 9.84 -3.38
CA LYS A 26 -18.73 10.19 -2.81
C LYS A 26 -18.29 9.13 -1.83
N LYS A 27 -17.03 8.74 -1.95
CA LYS A 27 -16.38 7.84 -1.01
C LYS A 27 -16.18 8.53 0.36
N ILE A 28 -16.62 7.86 1.41
CA ILE A 28 -16.36 8.22 2.81
C ILE A 28 -15.59 7.07 3.47
N LYS A 29 -14.64 7.42 4.34
CA LYS A 29 -13.92 6.44 5.15
C LYS A 29 -14.26 6.68 6.61
N LEU A 30 -14.84 5.68 7.27
CA LEU A 30 -14.98 5.67 8.73
C LEU A 30 -13.70 5.08 9.30
N THR A 31 -13.03 5.79 10.20
CA THR A 31 -11.73 5.39 10.74
C THR A 31 -11.86 5.02 12.21
N GLY A 32 -11.22 3.94 12.62
CA GLY A 32 -11.13 3.49 14.00
C GLY A 32 -9.71 3.10 14.38
N LEU A 33 -9.49 2.96 15.68
CA LEU A 33 -8.21 2.56 16.25
C LEU A 33 -8.38 1.26 17.04
N PRO A 34 -7.40 0.34 16.99
CA PRO A 34 -7.43 -0.85 17.80
C PRO A 34 -7.26 -0.50 19.29
N GLU A 35 -8.03 -1.16 20.14
CA GLU A 35 -7.96 -1.02 21.60
C GLU A 35 -7.31 -2.25 22.24
N LYS A 36 -7.85 -3.45 21.96
CA LYS A 36 -7.31 -4.73 22.45
C LYS A 36 -7.08 -5.66 21.25
N ILE A 37 -5.89 -6.23 21.15
CA ILE A 37 -5.45 -7.03 20.00
C ILE A 37 -5.15 -8.46 20.45
N HIS A 38 -5.83 -9.41 19.83
CA HIS A 38 -5.56 -10.85 19.94
C HIS A 38 -4.91 -11.34 18.63
N LYS A 39 -4.88 -12.65 18.39
CA LYS A 39 -4.21 -13.23 17.21
C LYS A 39 -4.89 -12.81 15.90
N HIS A 40 -6.16 -13.17 15.72
CA HIS A 40 -6.96 -12.83 14.53
C HIS A 40 -8.18 -11.96 14.85
N THR A 41 -8.31 -11.51 16.10
CA THR A 41 -9.41 -10.66 16.53
C THR A 41 -8.89 -9.40 17.20
N ALA A 42 -9.61 -8.31 17.05
CA ALA A 42 -9.31 -7.07 17.74
C ALA A 42 -10.60 -6.32 18.11
N TYR A 43 -10.53 -5.55 19.18
CA TYR A 43 -11.56 -4.61 19.55
C TYR A 43 -11.18 -3.24 19.00
N ILE A 44 -12.12 -2.58 18.32
CA ILE A 44 -11.87 -1.31 17.62
C ILE A 44 -12.73 -0.23 18.26
N LYS A 45 -12.09 0.89 18.59
CA LYS A 45 -12.73 2.08 19.17
C LYS A 45 -12.73 3.25 18.18
N ARG A 46 -13.58 4.25 18.46
CA ARG A 46 -13.66 5.54 17.75
C ARG A 46 -14.05 5.47 16.27
N MET A 47 -14.57 4.34 15.80
CA MET A 47 -15.15 4.24 14.45
C MET A 47 -16.65 4.55 14.45
N PHE A 48 -17.35 4.09 15.49
CA PHE A 48 -18.76 4.31 15.75
C PHE A 48 -18.92 4.88 17.16
N ASN A 49 -20.04 5.54 17.42
CA ASN A 49 -20.35 6.14 18.71
C ASN A 49 -21.28 5.24 19.55
N THR A 50 -22.20 4.52 18.89
CA THR A 50 -23.23 3.71 19.57
C THR A 50 -23.20 2.24 19.13
N SER A 51 -23.73 1.35 19.96
CA SER A 51 -23.89 -0.08 19.62
C SER A 51 -24.89 -0.30 18.47
N LEU A 52 -25.90 0.56 18.33
CA LEU A 52 -26.86 0.52 17.23
C LEU A 52 -26.21 0.79 15.87
N GLU A 53 -25.27 1.76 15.81
CA GLU A 53 -24.46 1.99 14.61
C GLU A 53 -23.64 0.74 14.27
N VAL A 54 -23.00 0.12 15.26
CA VAL A 54 -22.24 -1.12 15.02
C VAL A 54 -23.14 -2.22 14.47
N ALA A 55 -24.33 -2.42 15.05
CA ALA A 55 -25.27 -3.45 14.59
C ALA A 55 -25.68 -3.23 13.13
N LYS A 56 -25.87 -1.98 12.71
CA LYS A 56 -26.15 -1.64 11.30
C LYS A 56 -25.00 -2.01 10.35
N PHE A 57 -23.76 -2.00 10.85
CA PHE A 57 -22.55 -2.33 10.09
C PHE A 57 -21.97 -3.71 10.47
N GLU A 58 -22.74 -4.57 11.14
CA GLU A 58 -22.33 -5.93 11.43
C GLU A 58 -22.12 -6.70 10.12
N GLY A 59 -21.04 -7.48 10.05
CA GLY A 59 -20.64 -8.17 8.83
C GLY A 59 -19.94 -7.30 7.78
N ALA A 60 -19.83 -5.98 7.98
CA ALA A 60 -19.19 -5.10 7.02
C ALA A 60 -17.67 -5.40 6.87
N ALA A 61 -17.17 -5.25 5.64
CA ALA A 61 -15.77 -5.42 5.33
C ALA A 61 -14.96 -4.18 5.74
N ILE A 62 -13.88 -4.42 6.49
CA ILE A 62 -12.94 -3.40 6.98
C ILE A 62 -11.52 -3.73 6.53
N LYS A 63 -10.66 -2.72 6.48
CA LYS A 63 -9.26 -2.88 6.09
C LYS A 63 -8.35 -1.98 6.93
N THR A 64 -7.15 -2.44 7.25
CA THR A 64 -6.13 -1.59 7.87
C THR A 64 -5.33 -0.84 6.82
N VAL A 65 -4.66 0.25 7.22
CA VAL A 65 -3.68 0.96 6.36
C VAL A 65 -2.55 0.03 5.91
N SER A 66 -2.20 -0.97 6.71
CA SER A 66 -1.20 -1.99 6.39
C SER A 66 -1.71 -3.06 5.40
N GLY A 67 -2.99 -3.03 5.02
CA GLY A 67 -3.55 -3.87 3.97
C GLY A 67 -4.27 -5.13 4.43
N ILE A 68 -4.31 -5.40 5.74
CA ILE A 68 -4.96 -6.59 6.33
C ILE A 68 -6.48 -6.42 6.21
N ARG A 69 -7.15 -7.43 5.62
CA ARG A 69 -8.62 -7.43 5.51
C ARG A 69 -9.24 -7.95 6.80
N GLY A 70 -10.43 -7.48 7.10
CA GLY A 70 -11.20 -7.93 8.25
C GLY A 70 -12.69 -7.71 8.07
N GLN A 71 -13.44 -8.15 9.08
CA GLN A 71 -14.88 -8.06 9.13
C GLN A 71 -15.33 -7.58 10.52
N VAL A 72 -16.31 -6.68 10.54
CA VAL A 72 -17.05 -6.32 11.76
C VAL A 72 -17.85 -7.54 12.21
N LYS A 73 -17.68 -7.95 13.47
CA LYS A 73 -18.51 -9.00 14.09
C LYS A 73 -19.54 -8.31 14.98
N LYS A 74 -19.41 -8.44 16.30
CA LYS A 74 -20.42 -7.99 17.26
C LYS A 74 -20.01 -6.71 17.98
N ALA A 75 -20.99 -5.87 18.33
CA ALA A 75 -20.80 -4.78 19.27
C ALA A 75 -20.29 -5.28 20.63
N PHE A 76 -19.49 -4.46 21.29
CA PHE A 76 -18.90 -4.76 22.59
C PHE A 76 -19.09 -3.55 23.52
N GLY A 77 -19.94 -3.73 24.54
CA GLY A 77 -20.36 -2.64 25.43
C GLY A 77 -21.19 -1.57 24.71
N ASN A 78 -21.31 -0.40 25.34
CA ASN A 78 -22.24 0.65 24.90
C ASN A 78 -21.57 1.80 24.11
N ASN A 79 -20.24 1.86 24.07
CA ASN A 79 -19.48 3.01 23.56
C ASN A 79 -19.10 2.90 22.07
N GLY A 80 -19.90 2.18 21.27
CA GLY A 80 -19.61 1.96 19.84
C GLY A 80 -18.33 1.16 19.56
N VAL A 81 -17.76 0.52 20.59
CA VAL A 81 -16.65 -0.42 20.43
C VAL A 81 -17.20 -1.72 19.89
N PHE A 82 -16.43 -2.39 19.02
CA PHE A 82 -16.86 -3.64 18.43
C PHE A 82 -15.71 -4.62 18.26
N ARG A 83 -16.05 -5.90 18.22
CA ARG A 83 -15.14 -6.98 17.91
C ARG A 83 -15.04 -7.13 16.39
N ALA A 84 -13.83 -7.17 15.88
CA ALA A 84 -13.52 -7.45 14.50
C ALA A 84 -12.63 -8.68 14.37
N THR A 85 -12.78 -9.42 13.28
CA THR A 85 -11.87 -10.48 12.86
C THR A 85 -11.01 -10.00 11.70
N PHE A 86 -9.73 -10.36 11.69
CA PHE A 86 -8.74 -9.99 10.66
C PHE A 86 -7.99 -11.22 10.17
N GLU A 87 -7.47 -11.15 8.95
CA GLU A 87 -6.64 -12.22 8.36
C GLU A 87 -5.38 -12.49 9.19
N ASP A 88 -4.72 -11.44 9.66
CA ASP A 88 -3.50 -11.50 10.47
C ASP A 88 -3.59 -10.52 11.65
N ARG A 89 -2.66 -10.67 12.60
CA ARG A 89 -2.55 -9.83 13.78
C ARG A 89 -2.22 -8.39 13.39
N ILE A 90 -3.17 -7.49 13.62
CA ILE A 90 -2.98 -6.05 13.43
C ILE A 90 -2.04 -5.46 14.50
N LYS A 91 -1.44 -4.29 14.23
CA LYS A 91 -0.62 -3.57 15.21
C LYS A 91 -1.42 -2.48 15.92
N ALA A 92 -0.99 -2.11 17.13
CA ALA A 92 -1.59 -1.00 17.87
C ALA A 92 -1.47 0.35 17.13
N SER A 93 -0.45 0.52 16.29
CA SER A 93 -0.23 1.70 15.45
C SER A 93 -1.12 1.75 14.21
N ASP A 94 -1.83 0.67 13.86
CA ASP A 94 -2.61 0.62 12.63
C ASP A 94 -3.90 1.43 12.78
N ILE A 95 -4.30 2.08 11.70
CA ILE A 95 -5.63 2.69 11.56
C ILE A 95 -6.49 1.72 10.76
N VAL A 96 -7.64 1.35 11.34
CA VAL A 96 -8.64 0.54 10.66
C VAL A 96 -9.63 1.48 9.98
N PHE A 97 -10.04 1.18 8.75
CA PHE A 97 -11.09 1.95 8.11
C PHE A 97 -12.11 1.07 7.39
N LEU A 98 -13.35 1.54 7.42
CA LEU A 98 -14.45 1.05 6.60
C LEU A 98 -14.61 1.99 5.41
N ARG A 99 -14.71 1.44 4.20
CA ARG A 99 -14.97 2.22 2.99
C ARG A 99 -16.46 2.18 2.68
N ALA A 100 -17.10 3.34 2.76
CA ALA A 100 -18.50 3.53 2.41
C ALA A 100 -18.62 4.52 1.24
N PHE A 101 -19.80 4.54 0.63
CA PHE A 101 -20.18 5.52 -0.39
C PHE A 101 -21.45 6.21 0.07
N HIS A 102 -21.48 7.52 -0.06
CA HIS A 102 -22.64 8.34 0.26
C HIS A 102 -23.07 9.10 -0.99
N THR A 103 -24.36 9.03 -1.29
CA THR A 103 -24.98 9.77 -2.39
C THR A 103 -24.95 11.26 -2.08
N ILE A 104 -24.52 12.08 -3.03
CA ILE A 104 -24.47 13.53 -2.91
C ILE A 104 -25.53 14.13 -3.83
N PRO A 105 -26.50 14.88 -3.28
CA PRO A 105 -27.46 15.60 -4.11
C PRO A 105 -26.76 16.75 -4.84
N ILE A 106 -27.07 16.89 -6.13
CA ILE A 106 -26.62 18.02 -6.94
C ILE A 106 -27.45 19.26 -6.56
N LYS A 107 -26.77 20.39 -6.34
CA LYS A 107 -27.45 21.66 -6.06
C LYS A 107 -28.12 22.17 -7.34
N LYS A 108 -29.45 22.26 -7.31
CA LYS A 108 -30.25 22.83 -8.40
C LYS A 108 -30.12 24.36 -8.36
N PHE A 109 -29.16 24.89 -9.10
CA PHE A 109 -28.95 26.32 -9.27
C PHE A 109 -28.83 26.64 -10.76
N TYR A 110 -29.65 27.58 -11.24
CA TYR A 110 -29.66 28.03 -12.61
C TYR A 110 -29.76 29.56 -12.63
N ASN A 111 -28.84 30.21 -13.34
CA ASN A 111 -28.83 31.66 -13.52
C ASN A 111 -28.55 31.96 -15.00
N PRO A 112 -29.57 32.36 -15.79
CA PRO A 112 -29.38 32.71 -17.19
C PRO A 112 -28.57 34.01 -17.31
N ILE A 113 -27.66 34.07 -18.28
CA ILE A 113 -26.87 35.29 -18.54
C ILE A 113 -27.67 36.19 -19.48
N THR A 114 -28.22 37.27 -18.95
CA THR A 114 -28.94 38.30 -19.72
C THR A 114 -28.06 39.53 -19.97
N SER A 115 -27.03 39.38 -20.80
CA SER A 115 -25.97 40.40 -20.99
C SER A 115 -26.44 41.82 -21.36
N LEU A 116 -27.64 41.96 -21.95
CA LEU A 116 -28.23 43.27 -22.32
C LEU A 116 -28.88 43.99 -21.12
N LEU A 117 -29.11 43.27 -20.03
CA LEU A 117 -29.64 43.79 -18.76
C LEU A 117 -28.52 43.74 -17.69
N SER A 118 -28.81 44.23 -16.48
CA SER A 118 -27.88 44.09 -15.35
C SER A 118 -27.87 42.66 -14.82
N VAL A 119 -26.73 41.97 -14.87
CA VAL A 119 -26.58 40.58 -14.39
C VAL A 119 -25.69 40.54 -13.15
N THR A 120 -26.16 39.88 -12.10
CA THR A 120 -25.33 39.56 -10.93
C THR A 120 -24.72 38.17 -11.10
N TYR A 121 -23.39 38.12 -11.22
CA TYR A 121 -22.66 36.85 -11.32
C TYR A 121 -22.43 36.21 -9.95
N MET A 122 -22.42 34.88 -9.91
CA MET A 122 -21.97 34.16 -8.73
C MET A 122 -20.46 34.31 -8.60
N ARG A 123 -20.01 34.90 -7.49
CA ARG A 123 -18.58 35.05 -7.18
C ARG A 123 -17.92 33.71 -6.93
N THR A 124 -16.63 33.60 -7.27
CA THR A 124 -15.84 32.41 -6.96
C THR A 124 -15.61 32.28 -5.46
N ILE A 125 -15.35 31.05 -4.98
CA ILE A 125 -15.04 30.82 -3.56
C ILE A 125 -13.81 31.65 -3.13
N ALA A 126 -12.84 31.87 -4.02
CA ALA A 126 -11.66 32.68 -3.75
C ALA A 126 -11.99 34.17 -3.55
N GLU A 127 -12.84 34.76 -4.41
CA GLU A 127 -13.32 36.14 -4.25
C GLU A 127 -14.14 36.32 -2.99
N ILE A 128 -15.04 35.37 -2.70
CA ILE A 128 -15.85 35.39 -1.47
C ILE A 128 -14.93 35.37 -0.25
N ARG A 129 -13.90 34.53 -0.24
CA ARG A 129 -12.93 34.48 0.86
C ARG A 129 -12.11 35.77 0.98
N ARG A 130 -11.62 36.33 -0.13
CA ARG A 130 -10.88 37.61 -0.12
C ARG A 130 -11.73 38.76 0.40
N SER A 131 -12.96 38.90 -0.11
CA SER A 131 -13.86 39.98 0.32
C SER A 131 -14.29 39.87 1.78
N LYS A 132 -14.43 38.65 2.31
CA LYS A 132 -14.76 38.40 3.72
C LYS A 132 -13.51 38.23 4.62
N ASN A 133 -12.30 38.42 4.09
CA ASN A 133 -11.04 38.17 4.80
C ASN A 133 -10.96 36.77 5.48
N LEU A 134 -11.49 35.74 4.83
CA LEU A 134 -11.50 34.36 5.35
C LEU A 134 -10.31 33.56 4.82
N ALA A 135 -9.58 32.91 5.73
CA ALA A 135 -8.51 31.98 5.37
C ALA A 135 -9.05 30.69 4.72
N VAL A 136 -8.22 30.06 3.87
CA VAL A 136 -8.54 28.75 3.29
C VAL A 136 -8.45 27.67 4.38
N PRO A 137 -9.49 26.84 4.60
CA PRO A 137 -9.45 25.78 5.60
C PRO A 137 -8.32 24.78 5.31
N ASN A 138 -7.40 24.61 6.26
CA ASN A 138 -6.23 23.77 6.09
C ASN A 138 -6.07 22.77 7.25
N LYS A 139 -6.19 21.47 6.96
CA LYS A 139 -5.99 20.40 7.95
C LYS A 139 -4.52 19.99 7.99
N LYS A 140 -3.83 20.29 9.10
CA LYS A 140 -2.39 20.00 9.27
C LYS A 140 -2.03 18.53 9.02
N ASP A 141 -2.89 17.60 9.44
CA ASP A 141 -2.66 16.15 9.30
C ASP A 141 -2.86 15.63 7.87
N SER A 142 -3.42 16.43 6.96
CA SER A 142 -3.63 16.05 5.56
C SER A 142 -2.42 16.36 4.67
N HIS A 143 -1.44 17.12 5.17
CA HIS A 143 -0.21 17.40 4.43
C HIS A 143 0.69 16.18 4.37
N TYR A 144 1.18 15.87 3.18
CA TYR A 144 2.23 14.88 3.01
C TYR A 144 3.52 15.37 3.64
N LYS A 145 4.20 14.47 4.35
CA LYS A 145 5.50 14.71 4.98
C LYS A 145 6.47 13.61 4.55
N PRO A 146 7.78 13.89 4.42
CA PRO A 146 8.77 12.84 4.21
C PRO A 146 8.76 11.89 5.41
N ILE A 147 8.75 10.59 5.17
CA ILE A 147 8.72 9.55 6.22
C ILE A 147 10.05 8.79 6.18
N GLU A 148 10.86 8.95 7.22
CA GLU A 148 12.08 8.18 7.41
C GLU A 148 11.75 6.80 8.00
N ARG A 149 12.12 5.73 7.31
CA ARG A 149 11.83 4.35 7.74
C ARG A 149 13.04 3.71 8.38
N VAL A 150 12.93 3.39 9.66
CA VAL A 150 13.95 2.61 10.38
C VAL A 150 13.94 1.16 9.89
N VAL A 151 15.14 0.58 9.74
CA VAL A 151 15.29 -0.84 9.34
C VAL A 151 14.71 -1.74 10.42
N LYS A 152 13.67 -2.50 10.08
CA LYS A 152 13.02 -3.43 11.01
C LYS A 152 13.87 -4.68 11.20
N ARG A 153 14.35 -4.91 12.43
CA ARG A 153 14.99 -6.17 12.85
C ARG A 153 13.95 -7.06 13.54
N PHE A 154 13.87 -8.32 13.15
CA PHE A 154 12.93 -9.28 13.74
C PHE A 154 13.61 -10.05 14.87
N ASN A 155 12.82 -10.46 15.86
CA ASN A 155 13.31 -11.30 16.95
C ASN A 155 13.67 -12.70 16.41
N PRO A 156 14.68 -13.36 16.98
CA PRO A 156 15.01 -14.74 16.61
C PRO A 156 13.86 -15.69 16.96
N VAL A 157 13.81 -16.82 16.26
CA VAL A 157 12.79 -17.87 16.51
C VAL A 157 13.01 -18.50 17.88
N ARG A 158 11.97 -18.55 18.70
CA ARG A 158 11.99 -19.19 20.03
C ARG A 158 11.19 -20.49 19.96
N VAL A 159 11.87 -21.63 20.12
CA VAL A 159 11.23 -22.95 20.17
C VAL A 159 10.68 -23.18 21.59
N PRO A 160 9.42 -23.64 21.75
CA PRO A 160 8.90 -24.07 23.03
C PRO A 160 9.72 -25.23 23.62
N LYS A 161 9.99 -25.19 24.94
CA LYS A 161 10.83 -26.19 25.62
C LYS A 161 10.27 -27.61 25.53
N ALA A 162 8.94 -27.76 25.58
CA ALA A 162 8.28 -29.05 25.44
C ALA A 162 8.58 -29.69 24.07
N LEU A 163 8.42 -28.91 22.99
CA LEU A 163 8.76 -29.36 21.64
C LEU A 163 10.24 -29.67 21.51
N GLU A 164 11.11 -28.83 22.07
CA GLU A 164 12.57 -29.06 22.03
C GLU A 164 12.99 -30.39 22.68
N ALA A 165 12.28 -30.81 23.75
CA ALA A 165 12.54 -32.09 24.41
C ALA A 165 12.16 -33.30 23.53
N GLU A 166 11.02 -33.21 22.84
CA GLU A 166 10.46 -34.25 21.95
C GLU A 166 11.17 -34.36 20.60
N LEU A 167 11.90 -33.33 20.18
CA LEU A 167 12.59 -33.34 18.88
C LEU A 167 13.55 -34.52 18.76
N PRO A 168 13.67 -35.16 17.58
CA PRO A 168 14.70 -36.17 17.33
C PRO A 168 16.09 -35.61 17.57
N PHE A 169 17.01 -36.44 18.06
CA PHE A 169 18.37 -36.02 18.45
C PHE A 169 19.09 -35.19 17.38
N LYS A 170 18.99 -35.57 16.11
CA LYS A 170 19.59 -34.84 14.97
C LYS A 170 19.07 -33.41 14.81
N SER A 171 17.83 -33.15 15.20
CA SER A 171 17.14 -31.86 15.05
C SER A 171 17.15 -31.03 16.33
N LYS A 172 17.66 -31.56 17.46
CA LYS A 172 17.74 -30.82 18.72
C LYS A 172 18.71 -29.65 18.59
N THR A 173 18.31 -28.49 19.11
CA THR A 173 19.17 -27.31 19.08
C THR A 173 20.31 -27.49 20.07
N LYS A 174 21.55 -27.18 19.64
CA LYS A 174 22.72 -27.24 20.52
C LYS A 174 22.78 -25.95 21.31
N GLN A 175 22.26 -25.97 22.53
CA GLN A 175 22.42 -24.84 23.46
C GLN A 175 23.83 -24.88 24.05
N VAL A 176 24.75 -24.13 23.44
CA VAL A 176 26.08 -23.92 24.01
C VAL A 176 25.94 -22.96 25.19
N LYS A 177 25.96 -23.50 26.43
CA LYS A 177 26.09 -22.67 27.63
C LYS A 177 27.51 -22.11 27.64
N THR A 178 27.66 -20.83 27.35
CA THR A 178 28.94 -20.13 27.36
C THR A 178 29.35 -19.79 28.80
N ASN A 179 29.69 -20.80 29.59
CA ASN A 179 30.22 -20.61 30.95
C ASN A 179 31.57 -21.32 31.07
N ASN A 180 32.57 -20.84 30.34
CA ASN A 180 33.97 -21.16 30.63
C ASN A 180 34.70 -19.85 30.94
N PRO A 181 34.80 -19.44 32.21
CA PRO A 181 35.75 -18.41 32.60
C PRO A 181 37.15 -19.02 32.56
N ALA A 182 37.71 -19.21 31.36
CA ALA A 182 39.13 -19.49 31.23
C ALA A 182 39.92 -18.29 31.81
N ARG A 183 41.11 -18.54 32.38
CA ARG A 183 42.04 -17.47 32.79
C ARG A 183 42.36 -16.59 31.59
N ALA A 184 41.68 -15.46 31.47
CA ALA A 184 41.91 -14.49 30.43
C ALA A 184 43.13 -13.64 30.80
N VAL A 185 44.14 -13.60 29.93
CA VAL A 185 45.25 -12.66 30.06
C VAL A 185 44.73 -11.26 29.69
N VAL A 186 44.96 -10.29 30.57
CA VAL A 186 44.56 -8.90 30.33
C VAL A 186 45.53 -8.26 29.35
N LEU A 187 45.02 -7.76 28.23
CA LEU A 187 45.84 -7.09 27.22
C LEU A 187 46.35 -5.72 27.71
N ASP A 188 47.56 -5.38 27.27
CA ASP A 188 48.18 -4.07 27.50
C ASP A 188 47.49 -2.98 26.69
N LYS A 189 47.79 -1.71 27.00
CA LYS A 189 47.12 -0.54 26.39
C LYS A 189 47.37 -0.46 24.88
N GLU A 190 48.56 -0.82 24.42
CA GLU A 190 48.92 -0.77 23.00
C GLU A 190 48.22 -1.90 22.22
N ASP A 191 48.25 -3.12 22.76
CA ASP A 191 47.57 -4.27 22.16
C ASP A 191 46.06 -4.08 22.08
N LYS A 192 45.45 -3.44 23.10
CA LYS A 192 44.03 -3.05 23.05
C LYS A 192 43.76 -2.08 21.89
N ARG A 193 44.60 -1.06 21.69
CA ARG A 193 44.45 -0.12 20.58
C ARG A 193 44.57 -0.82 19.23
N VAL A 194 45.52 -1.75 19.09
CA VAL A 194 45.69 -2.55 17.86
C VAL A 194 44.48 -3.45 17.63
N ALA A 195 43.99 -4.14 18.66
CA ALA A 195 42.81 -4.99 18.57
C ALA A 195 41.54 -4.20 18.19
N ASP A 196 41.35 -3.02 18.78
CA ASP A 196 40.24 -2.13 18.47
C ASP A 196 40.32 -1.64 17.01
N LEU A 197 41.52 -1.24 16.56
CA LEU A 197 41.75 -0.82 15.18
C LEU A 197 41.45 -1.94 14.19
N LEU A 198 41.96 -3.15 14.45
CA LEU A 198 41.67 -4.33 13.63
C LEU A 198 40.17 -4.67 13.65
N GLY A 199 39.50 -4.51 14.79
CA GLY A 199 38.05 -4.64 14.92
C GLY A 199 37.31 -3.66 14.00
N GLN A 200 37.68 -2.38 14.02
CA GLN A 200 37.08 -1.34 13.17
C GLN A 200 37.34 -1.61 11.68
N ILE A 201 38.57 -1.97 11.28
CA ILE A 201 38.90 -2.32 9.90
C ILE A 201 38.07 -3.51 9.41
N ASN A 202 37.93 -4.55 10.24
CA ASN A 202 37.14 -5.72 9.92
C ASN A 202 35.65 -5.40 9.77
N LEU A 203 35.10 -4.53 10.61
CA LEU A 203 33.72 -4.05 10.49
C LEU A 203 33.50 -3.28 9.19
N LEU A 204 34.39 -2.35 8.85
CA LEU A 204 34.34 -1.58 7.59
C LEU A 204 34.43 -2.51 6.37
N HIS A 205 35.31 -3.51 6.41
CA HIS A 205 35.43 -4.50 5.35
C HIS A 205 34.16 -5.34 5.21
N LYS A 206 33.55 -5.79 6.32
CA LYS A 206 32.27 -6.51 6.32
C LYS A 206 31.14 -5.67 5.74
N ASP A 207 31.05 -4.39 6.10
CA ASP A 207 30.03 -3.49 5.56
C ASP A 207 30.23 -3.20 4.08
N LYS A 208 31.48 -2.97 3.64
CA LYS A 208 31.81 -2.75 2.23
C LYS A 208 31.48 -3.99 1.38
N THR A 209 31.88 -5.18 1.84
CA THR A 209 31.59 -6.44 1.16
C THR A 209 30.09 -6.73 1.12
N LYS A 210 29.35 -6.47 2.19
CA LYS A 210 27.88 -6.57 2.23
C LYS A 210 27.22 -5.64 1.21
N LYS A 211 27.58 -4.35 1.21
CA LYS A 211 27.07 -3.36 0.23
C LYS A 211 27.37 -3.78 -1.21
N ARG A 212 28.59 -4.28 -1.48
CA ARG A 212 28.97 -4.81 -2.81
C ARG A 212 28.12 -6.00 -3.21
N ARG A 213 27.93 -6.98 -2.31
CA ARG A 213 27.08 -8.16 -2.55
C ARG A 213 25.63 -7.77 -2.83
N GLU A 214 25.06 -6.87 -2.04
CA GLU A 214 23.69 -6.37 -2.25
C GLU A 214 23.55 -5.65 -3.61
N LYS A 215 24.54 -4.85 -4.03
CA LYS A 215 24.52 -4.18 -5.34
C LYS A 215 24.57 -5.20 -6.47
N VAL A 216 25.45 -6.20 -6.39
CA VAL A 216 25.56 -7.27 -7.40
C VAL A 216 24.27 -8.09 -7.45
N GLN A 217 23.67 -8.43 -6.30
CA GLN A 217 22.41 -9.17 -6.26
C GLN A 217 21.28 -8.38 -6.94
N LYS A 218 21.13 -7.08 -6.61
CA LYS A 218 20.15 -6.21 -7.27
C LYS A 218 20.33 -6.16 -8.79
N GLN A 219 21.58 -6.11 -9.28
CA GLN A 219 21.86 -6.15 -10.71
C GLN A 219 21.49 -7.49 -11.34
N LYS A 220 21.83 -8.61 -10.68
CA LYS A 220 21.46 -9.96 -11.13
C LYS A 220 19.93 -10.15 -11.18
N ASP A 221 19.22 -9.70 -10.16
CA ASP A 221 17.76 -9.81 -10.09
C ASP A 221 17.11 -8.97 -11.20
N ALA A 222 17.58 -7.74 -11.42
CA ALA A 222 17.11 -6.89 -12.51
C ALA A 222 17.37 -7.50 -13.89
N TYR A 223 18.55 -8.09 -14.09
CA TYR A 223 18.88 -8.81 -15.32
C TYR A 223 18.00 -10.05 -15.51
N ALA A 224 17.76 -10.83 -14.46
CA ALA A 224 16.90 -12.01 -14.52
C ALA A 224 15.46 -11.66 -14.93
N VAL A 225 14.93 -10.52 -14.45
CA VAL A 225 13.60 -10.02 -14.85
C VAL A 225 13.58 -9.66 -16.33
N LYS A 226 14.60 -8.93 -16.83
CA LYS A 226 14.72 -8.59 -18.25
C LYS A 226 14.81 -9.84 -19.13
N ARG A 227 15.69 -10.77 -18.76
CA ARG A 227 15.90 -12.01 -19.51
C ARG A 227 14.63 -12.87 -19.57
N ARG A 228 13.88 -12.97 -18.46
CA ARG A 228 12.57 -13.66 -18.44
C ARG A 228 11.54 -12.99 -19.35
N ALA A 229 11.55 -11.66 -19.46
CA ALA A 229 10.65 -10.94 -20.37
C ALA A 229 11.02 -11.19 -21.83
N GLU A 230 12.31 -11.17 -22.16
CA GLU A 230 12.82 -11.48 -23.51
C GLU A 230 12.54 -12.93 -23.92
N GLU A 231 12.76 -13.89 -23.02
CA GLU A 231 12.44 -15.31 -23.21
C GLU A 231 10.94 -15.51 -23.47
N ALA A 232 10.08 -14.89 -22.64
CA ALA A 232 8.62 -14.96 -22.83
C ALA A 232 8.18 -14.35 -24.16
N GLU A 233 8.81 -13.25 -24.59
CA GLU A 233 8.52 -12.64 -25.89
C GLU A 233 8.98 -13.56 -27.04
N ALA A 234 10.19 -14.12 -26.95
CA ALA A 234 10.72 -15.07 -27.92
C ALA A 234 9.83 -16.31 -28.04
N ASP A 235 9.35 -16.85 -26.92
CA ASP A 235 8.42 -17.99 -26.92
C ASP A 235 7.07 -17.62 -27.53
N SER A 236 6.54 -16.41 -27.26
CA SER A 236 5.32 -15.93 -27.91
C SER A 236 5.50 -15.79 -29.44
N ARG A 237 6.67 -15.32 -29.89
CA ARG A 237 7.04 -15.20 -31.31
C ARG A 237 7.17 -16.59 -31.95
N ARG A 238 7.82 -17.55 -31.28
CA ARG A 238 7.92 -18.95 -31.72
C ARG A 238 6.55 -19.61 -31.84
N GLN A 239 5.67 -19.43 -30.85
CA GLN A 239 4.31 -19.96 -30.90
C GLN A 239 3.50 -19.37 -32.06
N LYS A 240 3.57 -18.05 -32.30
CA LYS A 240 2.91 -17.39 -33.44
C LYS A 240 3.43 -17.94 -34.77
N LYS A 241 4.75 -18.02 -34.94
CA LYS A 241 5.39 -18.58 -36.15
C LYS A 241 4.96 -20.04 -36.39
N ARG A 242 4.97 -20.87 -35.34
CA ARG A 242 4.52 -22.27 -35.40
C ARG A 242 3.07 -22.37 -35.84
N LYS A 243 2.17 -21.57 -35.26
CA LYS A 243 0.75 -21.51 -35.66
C LYS A 243 0.59 -21.07 -37.12
N THR A 244 1.32 -20.05 -37.57
CA THR A 244 1.23 -19.60 -38.97
C THR A 244 1.78 -20.61 -39.97
N PHE A 245 2.84 -21.35 -39.61
CA PHE A 245 3.43 -22.40 -40.44
C PHE A 245 2.43 -23.55 -40.66
N PHE A 246 1.93 -24.15 -39.58
CA PHE A 246 0.94 -25.23 -39.69
C PHE A 246 -0.37 -24.80 -40.35
N ARG A 247 -0.79 -23.53 -40.20
CA ARG A 247 -1.93 -22.98 -40.93
C ARG A 247 -1.69 -22.94 -42.44
N ARG A 248 -0.51 -22.51 -42.89
CA ARG A 248 -0.15 -22.50 -44.32
C ARG A 248 -0.03 -23.90 -44.88
N GLU A 249 0.63 -24.82 -44.19
CA GLU A 249 0.73 -26.22 -44.63
C GLU A 249 -0.65 -26.88 -44.74
N GLY A 250 -1.54 -26.65 -43.76
CA GLY A 250 -2.91 -27.17 -43.83
C GLY A 250 -3.74 -26.56 -44.97
N GLN A 251 -3.41 -25.36 -45.47
CA GLN A 251 -4.02 -24.79 -46.67
C GLN A 251 -3.43 -25.41 -47.95
N ASN A 252 -2.10 -25.54 -48.02
CA ASN A 252 -1.40 -26.15 -49.15
C ASN A 252 -1.80 -27.62 -49.37
N GLN A 253 -2.02 -28.38 -48.29
CA GLN A 253 -2.50 -29.76 -48.38
C GLN A 253 -3.97 -29.87 -48.84
N LYS A 254 -4.77 -28.80 -48.68
CA LYS A 254 -6.16 -28.76 -49.12
C LYS A 254 -6.34 -28.34 -50.58
N THR A 255 -5.33 -27.70 -51.18
CA THR A 255 -5.28 -27.41 -52.61
C THR A 255 -4.59 -28.56 -53.35
N PRO A 256 -5.30 -29.43 -54.07
CA PRO A 256 -4.65 -30.47 -54.86
C PRO A 256 -3.89 -29.83 -56.04
N ASN A 257 -2.68 -30.33 -56.31
CA ASN A 257 -1.87 -29.94 -57.47
C ASN A 257 -2.65 -30.21 -58.77
N VAL A 258 -3.25 -29.17 -59.35
CA VAL A 258 -3.62 -29.15 -60.76
C VAL A 258 -2.40 -28.66 -61.52
N ALA A 259 -1.57 -29.60 -61.99
CA ALA A 259 -0.53 -29.32 -62.96
C ALA A 259 -1.21 -28.86 -64.27
N LYS A 260 -0.77 -27.72 -64.81
CA LYS A 260 -1.14 -27.23 -66.14
C LYS A 260 -0.12 -27.75 -67.15
N ASP A 261 -0.62 -28.40 -68.19
CA ASP A 261 0.07 -28.64 -69.47
C ASP A 261 0.31 -27.33 -70.23
#